data_AF-A0A3D1X765-F1
#
_entry.id   AF-A0A3D1X765-F1
#
_cell.length_a   1.000
_cell.length_b   1.000
_cell.length_c   1.000
_cell.angle_alpha   90.00
_cell.angle_beta   90.00
_cell.angle_gamma   90.00
#
_symmetry.space_group_name_H-M   'P 1'
#
loop_
_entity.id
_entity.type
_entity.pdbx_description
1 polymer ?
#
loop_
_entity_poly.entity_id
_entity_poly.type
_entity_poly.pdbx_seq_one_letter_code
_entity_poly.pdbx_strand_id
1 'polypeptide(L)'
;MKRTISAMSGDGVVAHNRRTYFAENVDPTRTHLNVEYCYTPIEEAYHQLFDAALAEFNAKQKRKDRCIENYYEKIRDGKQEKPFYEVIFQVGNKDDMGTAGENAELAETILDKFYRSFLERNPHLRVYSAHLHMDEATPHLHIDFIPFTTGSKRGLSTRVSLKQALADQGITGEGRSLTERDLWVQKEKEALAEIMLEHGIEWEQKGEHKEHLSVLEFKREKRKEELAELEQSIERVQQQQVSIQTVEQIEAKPLPLTSKVAVDREDCQNLVTAAQKYVVQEKQEGKLKKLLKEAKKTISDLKAKIQSLTAELSAVKAELAQYKSVRGKLRTADLEQENDRLRSRLRTYEDVISRNNLWHFFNGSRGKNRNRDGAR
;
A
#
# COMPACT_ATOMS: atom_id res chain seq x y z
N MET A 1 3.20 12.93 -12.45
CA MET A 1 2.20 13.56 -11.53
C MET A 1 2.22 12.82 -10.19
N LYS A 2 1.81 13.40 -9.06
CA LYS A 2 1.77 12.71 -7.76
C LYS A 2 0.36 12.67 -7.18
N ARG A 3 -0.10 11.52 -6.69
CA ARG A 3 -1.43 11.33 -6.07
C ARG A 3 -1.37 10.36 -4.89
N THR A 4 -2.22 10.59 -3.90
CA THR A 4 -2.38 9.69 -2.75
C THR A 4 -3.17 8.44 -3.09
N ILE A 5 -3.05 7.40 -2.28
CA ILE A 5 -3.95 6.24 -2.29
C ILE A 5 -4.57 6.13 -0.91
N SER A 6 -5.89 6.11 -0.84
CA SER A 6 -6.61 5.74 0.38
C SER A 6 -7.24 4.35 0.21
N ALA A 7 -7.07 3.52 1.24
CA ALA A 7 -7.73 2.24 1.36
C ALA A 7 -8.31 2.16 2.77
N MET A 8 -9.63 2.18 2.89
CA MET A 8 -10.32 2.20 4.19
C MET A 8 -11.32 1.07 4.29
N SER A 9 -11.66 0.65 5.51
CA SER A 9 -12.84 -0.19 5.69
C SER A 9 -14.07 0.67 5.76
N GLY A 10 -15.08 0.31 4.99
CA GLY A 10 -16.40 0.87 5.12
C GLY A 10 -17.29 0.03 6.04
N ASP A 11 -18.50 0.54 6.25
CA ASP A 11 -19.51 -0.04 7.14
C ASP A 11 -20.32 -1.17 6.47
N GLY A 12 -20.12 -1.42 5.17
CA GLY A 12 -20.72 -2.51 4.43
C GLY A 12 -22.19 -2.27 4.07
N VAL A 13 -22.58 -1.02 3.81
CA VAL A 13 -23.96 -0.67 3.52
C VAL A 13 -24.26 -0.95 2.04
N VAL A 14 -24.47 -2.23 1.70
CA VAL A 14 -24.70 -2.68 0.31
C VAL A 14 -25.83 -1.92 -0.40
N ALA A 15 -26.87 -1.52 0.34
CA ALA A 15 -27.96 -0.69 -0.19
C ALA A 15 -27.48 0.69 -0.69
N HIS A 16 -26.52 1.29 0.00
CA HIS A 16 -25.85 2.52 -0.44
C HIS A 16 -24.98 2.27 -1.67
N ASN A 17 -24.17 1.22 -1.64
CA ASN A 17 -23.25 0.86 -2.73
C ASN A 17 -24.00 0.58 -4.05
N ARG A 18 -25.20 0.02 -3.94
CA ARG A 18 -26.08 -0.28 -5.08
C ARG A 18 -27.01 0.86 -5.46
N ARG A 19 -26.93 2.01 -4.77
CA ARG A 19 -27.84 3.15 -4.96
C ARG A 19 -29.33 2.77 -4.86
N THR A 20 -29.67 1.81 -4.00
CA THR A 20 -31.10 1.50 -3.72
C THR A 20 -31.77 2.60 -2.90
N TYR A 21 -30.97 3.50 -2.32
CA TYR A 21 -31.37 4.81 -1.82
C TYR A 21 -30.26 5.83 -2.08
N PHE A 22 -30.59 7.12 -2.02
CA PHE A 22 -29.64 8.21 -2.21
C PHE A 22 -29.31 8.89 -0.89
N ALA A 23 -28.01 9.01 -0.59
CA ALA A 23 -27.52 9.83 0.50
C ALA A 23 -27.31 11.28 0.02
N GLU A 24 -27.20 12.23 0.95
CA GLU A 24 -27.11 13.67 0.65
C GLU A 24 -25.86 14.04 -0.19
N ASN A 25 -24.78 13.26 -0.06
CA ASN A 25 -23.52 13.46 -0.78
C ASN A 25 -23.51 12.90 -2.21
N VAL A 26 -24.59 12.25 -2.66
CA VAL A 26 -24.68 11.65 -3.99
C VAL A 26 -25.29 12.65 -4.97
N ASP A 27 -24.67 12.85 -6.12
CA ASP A 27 -25.23 13.59 -7.25
C ASP A 27 -26.05 12.64 -8.14
N PRO A 28 -27.40 12.70 -8.11
CA PRO A 28 -28.24 11.76 -8.85
C PRO A 28 -28.03 11.84 -10.36
N THR A 29 -27.59 12.99 -10.87
CA THR A 29 -27.37 13.18 -12.30
C THR A 29 -26.18 12.38 -12.83
N ARG A 30 -25.29 11.91 -11.95
CA ARG A 30 -24.02 11.24 -12.30
C ARG A 30 -24.03 9.74 -11.97
N THR A 31 -25.10 9.25 -11.35
CA THR A 31 -25.27 7.83 -10.97
C THR A 31 -25.16 6.86 -12.15
N HIS A 32 -25.54 7.31 -13.35
CA HIS A 32 -25.41 6.55 -14.59
C HIS A 32 -23.95 6.29 -15.02
N LEU A 33 -22.99 7.00 -14.42
CA LEU A 33 -21.55 6.80 -14.63
C LEU A 33 -20.95 5.78 -13.65
N ASN A 34 -21.72 5.31 -12.66
CA ASN A 34 -21.24 4.28 -11.75
C ASN A 34 -21.13 2.94 -12.46
N VAL A 35 -20.24 2.07 -11.98
CA VAL A 35 -20.07 0.71 -12.50
C VAL A 35 -20.41 -0.30 -11.40
N GLU A 36 -21.40 -1.16 -11.65
CA GLU A 36 -21.65 -2.37 -10.86
C GLU A 36 -20.91 -3.54 -11.51
N TYR A 37 -19.86 -4.03 -10.85
CA TYR A 37 -19.09 -5.15 -11.38
C TYR A 37 -19.75 -6.49 -11.08
N CYS A 38 -20.28 -6.63 -9.87
CA CYS A 38 -21.01 -7.81 -9.45
C CYS A 38 -21.91 -7.51 -8.25
N TYR A 39 -22.99 -8.28 -8.16
CA TYR A 39 -23.80 -8.36 -6.96
C TYR A 39 -24.38 -9.78 -6.83
N THR A 40 -24.31 -10.34 -5.63
CA THR A 40 -24.99 -11.57 -5.25
C THR A 40 -25.52 -11.36 -3.83
N PRO A 41 -26.80 -11.63 -3.53
CA PRO A 41 -27.29 -11.59 -2.16
C PRO A 41 -26.37 -12.38 -1.22
N ILE A 42 -26.00 -11.79 -0.07
CA ILE A 42 -24.96 -12.37 0.79
C ILE A 42 -25.31 -13.80 1.25
N GLU A 43 -26.59 -14.07 1.51
CA GLU A 43 -27.09 -15.40 1.87
C GLU A 43 -26.82 -16.41 0.75
N GLU A 44 -27.09 -16.04 -0.50
CA GLU A 44 -26.79 -16.88 -1.66
C GLU A 44 -25.28 -17.10 -1.83
N ALA A 45 -24.47 -16.05 -1.65
CA ALA A 45 -23.01 -16.18 -1.68
C ALA A 45 -22.49 -17.14 -0.59
N TYR A 46 -23.11 -17.14 0.59
CA TYR A 46 -22.83 -18.10 1.65
C TYR A 46 -23.21 -19.53 1.26
N HIS A 47 -24.39 -19.72 0.67
CA HIS A 47 -24.83 -21.03 0.20
C HIS A 47 -23.87 -21.61 -0.84
N GLN A 48 -23.52 -20.81 -1.86
CA GLN A 48 -22.56 -21.21 -2.90
C GLN A 48 -21.18 -21.57 -2.33
N LEU A 49 -20.75 -20.91 -1.26
CA LEU A 49 -19.40 -21.07 -0.71
C LEU A 49 -19.28 -22.16 0.36
N PHE A 50 -20.32 -22.38 1.17
CA PHE A 50 -20.22 -23.18 2.39
C PHE A 50 -21.14 -24.40 2.46
N ASP A 51 -22.21 -24.50 1.66
CA ASP A 51 -23.22 -25.55 1.85
C ASP A 51 -22.67 -26.97 1.73
N ALA A 52 -21.75 -27.20 0.79
CA ALA A 52 -21.08 -28.50 0.65
C ALA A 52 -20.32 -28.88 1.94
N ALA A 53 -19.50 -27.95 2.46
CA ALA A 53 -18.75 -28.18 3.69
C ALA A 53 -19.65 -28.28 4.93
N LEU A 54 -20.76 -27.53 4.95
CA LEU A 54 -21.77 -27.58 6.01
C LEU A 54 -22.49 -28.93 6.04
N ALA A 55 -22.91 -29.44 4.89
CA ALA A 55 -23.56 -30.74 4.76
C ALA A 55 -22.63 -31.86 5.25
N GLU A 56 -21.36 -31.86 4.82
CA GLU A 56 -20.35 -32.81 5.31
C GLU A 56 -20.11 -32.71 6.81
N PHE A 57 -20.08 -31.50 7.36
CA PHE A 57 -19.90 -31.27 8.79
C PHE A 57 -21.09 -31.83 9.59
N ASN A 58 -22.32 -31.53 9.16
CA ASN A 58 -23.55 -31.96 9.81
C ASN A 58 -23.75 -33.48 9.73
N ALA A 59 -23.41 -34.12 8.60
CA ALA A 59 -23.48 -35.58 8.44
C ALA A 59 -22.61 -36.35 9.46
N LYS A 60 -21.54 -35.72 9.95
CA LYS A 60 -20.64 -36.30 10.97
C LYS A 60 -21.12 -36.10 12.41
N GLN A 61 -22.15 -35.28 12.64
CA GLN A 61 -22.63 -34.98 14.00
C GLN A 61 -23.59 -36.06 14.51
N LYS A 62 -23.30 -36.60 15.70
CA LYS A 62 -24.19 -37.55 16.39
C LYS A 62 -25.30 -36.86 17.20
N ARG A 63 -25.09 -35.60 17.60
CA ARG A 63 -26.07 -34.84 18.39
C ARG A 63 -26.66 -33.72 17.55
N LYS A 64 -27.98 -33.59 17.59
CA LYS A 64 -28.73 -32.57 16.82
C LYS A 64 -28.34 -31.14 17.19
N ASP A 65 -28.06 -30.88 18.46
CA ASP A 65 -27.69 -29.54 18.96
C ASP A 65 -26.30 -29.05 18.47
N ARG A 66 -25.50 -29.93 17.86
CA ARG A 66 -24.21 -29.57 17.24
C ARG A 66 -24.32 -29.32 15.74
N CYS A 67 -25.43 -29.70 15.12
CA CYS A 67 -25.69 -29.39 13.72
C CYS A 67 -25.90 -27.87 13.59
N ILE A 68 -25.51 -27.35 12.43
CA ILE A 68 -25.67 -25.94 12.10
C ILE A 68 -26.72 -25.88 11.00
N GLU A 69 -27.86 -25.26 11.27
CA GLU A 69 -28.96 -25.16 10.29
C GLU A 69 -28.63 -24.13 9.22
N ASN A 70 -28.22 -22.93 9.65
CA ASN A 70 -27.84 -21.83 8.78
C ASN A 70 -26.45 -21.30 9.17
N TYR A 71 -25.48 -21.47 8.28
CA TYR A 71 -24.10 -21.05 8.56
C TYR A 71 -23.94 -19.53 8.51
N TYR A 72 -24.65 -18.84 7.64
CA TYR A 72 -24.65 -17.37 7.59
C TYR A 72 -25.14 -16.77 8.92
N GLU A 73 -26.30 -17.21 9.40
CA GLU A 73 -26.85 -16.76 10.69
C GLU A 73 -25.91 -17.08 11.85
N LYS A 74 -25.30 -18.27 11.85
CA LYS A 74 -24.29 -18.63 12.85
C LYS A 74 -23.11 -17.65 12.88
N ILE A 75 -22.63 -17.20 11.73
CA ILE A 75 -21.53 -16.22 11.67
C ILE A 75 -22.02 -14.84 12.08
N ARG A 76 -23.19 -14.41 11.60
CA ARG A 76 -23.82 -13.13 11.94
C ARG A 76 -24.06 -12.97 13.45
N ASP A 77 -24.56 -14.01 14.09
CA ASP A 77 -24.88 -14.00 15.52
C ASP A 77 -23.64 -14.29 16.39
N GLY A 78 -22.55 -14.75 15.76
CA GLY A 78 -21.27 -14.99 16.38
C GLY A 78 -20.49 -13.71 16.69
N LYS A 79 -19.49 -13.83 17.57
CA LYS A 79 -18.58 -12.73 17.94
C LYS A 79 -17.14 -12.94 17.46
N GLN A 80 -16.86 -14.08 16.83
CA GLN A 80 -15.48 -14.47 16.45
C GLN A 80 -15.08 -13.91 15.09
N GLU A 81 -15.98 -13.95 14.12
CA GLU A 81 -15.72 -13.57 12.73
C GLU A 81 -16.85 -12.64 12.27
N LYS A 82 -16.58 -11.75 11.31
CA LYS A 82 -17.62 -10.95 10.67
C LYS A 82 -18.19 -11.70 9.45
N PRO A 83 -19.47 -11.50 9.09
CA PRO A 83 -20.04 -12.15 7.91
C PRO A 83 -19.35 -11.74 6.61
N PHE A 84 -18.88 -10.50 6.53
CA PHE A 84 -18.14 -9.97 5.40
C PHE A 84 -17.30 -8.76 5.84
N TYR A 85 -16.49 -8.26 4.91
CA TYR A 85 -15.68 -7.05 5.06
C TYR A 85 -15.82 -6.19 3.83
N GLU A 86 -15.83 -4.88 4.03
CA GLU A 86 -15.76 -3.89 2.97
C GLU A 86 -14.38 -3.23 2.95
N VAL A 87 -13.85 -3.03 1.75
CA VAL A 87 -12.70 -2.16 1.49
C VAL A 87 -13.06 -1.14 0.41
N ILE A 88 -12.68 0.11 0.64
CA ILE A 88 -12.90 1.23 -0.28
C ILE A 88 -11.56 1.76 -0.74
N PHE A 89 -11.32 1.73 -2.05
CA PHE A 89 -10.11 2.26 -2.69
C PHE A 89 -10.39 3.55 -3.43
N GLN A 90 -9.51 4.53 -3.28
CA GLN A 90 -9.57 5.80 -4.00
C GLN A 90 -8.16 6.28 -4.34
N VAL A 91 -8.04 6.91 -5.51
CA VAL A 91 -6.83 7.60 -5.98
C VAL A 91 -7.05 9.11 -5.81
N GLY A 92 -6.10 9.78 -5.17
CA GLY A 92 -6.16 11.22 -4.92
C GLY A 92 -7.22 11.65 -3.90
N ASN A 93 -7.63 12.90 -4.00
CA ASN A 93 -8.64 13.57 -3.19
C ASN A 93 -9.50 14.48 -4.10
N LYS A 94 -10.48 15.17 -3.51
CA LYS A 94 -11.44 15.99 -4.26
C LYS A 94 -10.77 17.08 -5.11
N ASP A 95 -9.64 17.61 -4.64
CA ASP A 95 -8.96 18.73 -5.31
C ASP A 95 -8.12 18.28 -6.51
N ASP A 96 -7.66 17.02 -6.53
CA ASP A 96 -6.69 16.53 -7.52
C ASP A 96 -7.16 15.34 -8.39
N MET A 97 -8.19 14.63 -7.94
CA MET A 97 -8.89 13.50 -8.60
C MET A 97 -10.40 13.60 -8.35
N GLY A 98 -10.92 14.84 -8.27
CA GLY A 98 -12.35 15.08 -8.15
C GLY A 98 -13.14 14.55 -9.33
N THR A 99 -14.46 14.50 -9.15
CA THR A 99 -15.40 13.85 -10.08
C THR A 99 -15.76 14.64 -11.34
N ALA A 100 -15.07 15.77 -11.60
CA ALA A 100 -15.26 16.59 -12.79
C ALA A 100 -14.01 16.59 -13.67
N GLY A 101 -14.21 16.37 -14.98
CA GLY A 101 -13.17 16.46 -16.01
C GLY A 101 -12.27 15.23 -16.13
N GLU A 102 -11.17 15.37 -16.87
CA GLU A 102 -10.29 14.28 -17.29
C GLU A 102 -9.70 13.46 -16.13
N ASN A 103 -9.52 14.06 -14.95
CA ASN A 103 -9.02 13.33 -13.77
C ASN A 103 -10.03 12.29 -13.26
N ALA A 104 -11.33 12.51 -13.45
CA ALA A 104 -12.36 11.56 -13.06
C ALA A 104 -12.29 10.30 -13.93
N GLU A 105 -12.23 10.47 -15.26
CA GLU A 105 -12.08 9.38 -16.23
C GLU A 105 -10.76 8.60 -16.02
N LEU A 106 -9.69 9.31 -15.65
CA LEU A 106 -8.42 8.70 -15.31
C LEU A 106 -8.51 7.86 -14.03
N ALA A 107 -9.19 8.36 -12.99
CA ALA A 107 -9.42 7.63 -11.75
C ALA A 107 -10.25 6.36 -12.00
N GLU A 108 -11.31 6.48 -12.81
CA GLU A 108 -12.15 5.37 -13.25
C GLU A 108 -11.33 4.29 -13.94
N THR A 109 -10.52 4.67 -14.94
CA THR A 109 -9.67 3.74 -15.68
C THR A 109 -8.71 2.97 -14.77
N ILE A 110 -8.08 3.67 -13.83
CA ILE A 110 -7.14 3.08 -12.87
C ILE A 110 -7.86 2.11 -11.92
N LEU A 111 -9.02 2.51 -11.38
CA LEU A 111 -9.78 1.70 -10.42
C LEU A 111 -10.46 0.49 -11.09
N ASP A 112 -10.95 0.62 -12.32
CA ASP A 112 -11.48 -0.50 -13.12
C ASP A 112 -10.40 -1.56 -13.36
N LYS A 113 -9.22 -1.14 -13.83
CA LYS A 113 -8.09 -2.05 -14.04
C LYS A 113 -7.63 -2.71 -12.74
N PHE A 114 -7.64 -1.96 -11.63
CA PHE A 114 -7.32 -2.49 -10.32
C PHE A 114 -8.31 -3.56 -9.86
N TYR A 115 -9.62 -3.33 -10.06
CA TYR A 115 -10.66 -4.31 -9.72
C TYR A 115 -10.55 -5.59 -10.56
N ARG A 116 -10.37 -5.47 -11.88
CA ARG A 116 -10.30 -6.63 -12.78
C ARG A 116 -9.20 -7.63 -12.41
N SER A 117 -8.10 -7.13 -11.85
CA SER A 117 -6.98 -7.95 -11.38
C SER A 117 -7.06 -8.31 -9.88
N PHE A 118 -8.03 -7.75 -9.14
CA PHE A 118 -8.17 -7.96 -7.69
C PHE A 118 -8.48 -9.41 -7.34
N LEU A 119 -9.39 -10.05 -8.09
CA LEU A 119 -9.80 -11.44 -7.84
C LEU A 119 -8.66 -12.44 -8.00
N GLU A 120 -7.75 -12.19 -8.95
CA GLU A 120 -6.57 -13.04 -9.19
C GLU A 120 -5.56 -12.94 -8.04
N ARG A 121 -5.39 -11.74 -7.48
CA ARG A 121 -4.54 -11.53 -6.29
C ARG A 121 -5.16 -12.06 -5.01
N ASN A 122 -6.50 -12.18 -4.97
CA ASN A 122 -7.26 -12.46 -3.76
C ASN A 122 -8.15 -13.72 -3.84
N PRO A 123 -7.60 -14.92 -4.15
CA PRO A 123 -8.39 -16.14 -4.35
C PRO A 123 -9.18 -16.60 -3.10
N HIS A 124 -8.78 -16.18 -1.90
CA HIS A 124 -9.46 -16.54 -0.64
C HIS A 124 -10.47 -15.49 -0.16
N LEU A 125 -10.73 -14.45 -0.97
CA LEU A 125 -11.72 -13.42 -0.70
C LEU A 125 -12.84 -13.52 -1.74
N ARG A 126 -13.98 -14.13 -1.37
CA ARG A 126 -15.14 -14.19 -2.26
C ARG A 126 -15.82 -12.83 -2.31
N VAL A 127 -15.57 -12.05 -3.36
CA VAL A 127 -16.29 -10.81 -3.62
C VAL A 127 -17.74 -11.14 -3.98
N TYR A 128 -18.69 -10.49 -3.30
CA TYR A 128 -20.12 -10.66 -3.55
C TYR A 128 -20.82 -9.36 -3.95
N SER A 129 -20.20 -8.20 -3.69
CA SER A 129 -20.67 -6.89 -4.14
C SER A 129 -19.45 -6.03 -4.50
N ALA A 130 -19.47 -5.36 -5.64
CA ALA A 130 -18.41 -4.43 -6.01
C ALA A 130 -18.92 -3.30 -6.91
N HIS A 131 -18.61 -2.07 -6.52
CA HIS A 131 -19.20 -0.87 -7.11
C HIS A 131 -18.17 0.25 -7.21
N LEU A 132 -17.97 0.79 -8.41
CA LEU A 132 -17.23 2.03 -8.61
C LEU A 132 -18.21 3.19 -8.63
N HIS A 133 -18.08 4.08 -7.65
CA HIS A 133 -18.88 5.29 -7.57
C HIS A 133 -18.16 6.43 -8.26
N MET A 134 -18.84 7.01 -9.25
CA MET A 134 -18.43 8.22 -9.94
C MET A 134 -19.26 9.42 -9.48
N ASP A 135 -20.37 9.22 -8.81
CA ASP A 135 -21.42 10.20 -8.49
C ASP A 135 -21.24 10.98 -7.18
N GLU A 136 -20.11 10.84 -6.49
CA GLU A 136 -19.80 11.56 -5.24
C GLU A 136 -18.70 12.63 -5.42
N ALA A 137 -17.97 12.98 -4.36
CA ALA A 137 -16.92 13.99 -4.41
C ALA A 137 -15.65 13.51 -5.14
N THR A 138 -15.33 12.23 -5.06
CA THR A 138 -14.15 11.59 -5.63
C THR A 138 -14.52 10.21 -6.15
N PRO A 139 -14.02 9.76 -7.32
CA PRO A 139 -14.17 8.38 -7.75
C PRO A 139 -13.58 7.41 -6.73
N HIS A 140 -14.36 6.40 -6.33
CA HIS A 140 -13.91 5.40 -5.36
C HIS A 140 -14.61 4.06 -5.55
N LEU A 141 -13.88 2.99 -5.25
CA LEU A 141 -14.27 1.62 -5.50
C LEU A 141 -14.57 0.90 -4.18
N HIS A 142 -15.82 0.48 -4.01
CA HIS A 142 -16.26 -0.41 -2.93
C HIS A 142 -16.09 -1.87 -3.35
N ILE A 143 -15.50 -2.68 -2.48
CA ILE A 143 -15.40 -4.12 -2.63
C ILE A 143 -15.84 -4.79 -1.33
N ASP A 144 -16.97 -5.47 -1.38
CA ASP A 144 -17.52 -6.28 -0.29
C ASP A 144 -17.21 -7.76 -0.52
N PHE A 145 -16.55 -8.40 0.45
CA PHE A 145 -16.10 -9.79 0.31
C PHE A 145 -16.26 -10.64 1.58
N ILE A 146 -16.42 -11.95 1.36
CA ILE A 146 -16.46 -12.98 2.39
C ILE A 146 -15.10 -13.69 2.42
N PRO A 147 -14.29 -13.56 3.48
CA PRO A 147 -13.02 -14.26 3.57
C PRO A 147 -13.24 -15.71 3.98
N PHE A 148 -12.59 -16.65 3.30
CA PHE A 148 -12.72 -18.07 3.59
C PHE A 148 -11.39 -18.80 3.55
N THR A 149 -11.32 -19.87 4.33
CA THR A 149 -10.24 -20.84 4.30
C THR A 149 -10.80 -22.23 4.02
N THR A 150 -10.00 -23.09 3.42
CA THR A 150 -10.33 -24.47 3.08
C THR A 150 -9.39 -25.45 3.80
N GLY A 151 -9.81 -26.71 3.98
CA GLY A 151 -8.98 -27.74 4.62
C GLY A 151 -8.86 -27.58 6.14
N SER A 152 -9.77 -26.86 6.78
CA SER A 152 -9.74 -26.69 8.23
C SER A 152 -10.00 -28.01 8.97
N LYS A 153 -9.18 -28.28 9.99
CA LYS A 153 -9.32 -29.48 10.86
C LYS A 153 -10.31 -29.28 12.01
N ARG A 154 -10.78 -28.05 12.23
CA ARG A 154 -11.68 -27.67 13.33
C ARG A 154 -12.93 -27.00 12.75
N GLY A 155 -14.10 -27.56 13.04
CA GLY A 155 -15.37 -27.07 12.50
C GLY A 155 -15.60 -27.53 11.06
N LEU A 156 -16.19 -26.66 10.22
CA LEU A 156 -16.35 -26.90 8.79
C LEU A 156 -14.97 -26.91 8.10
N SER A 157 -14.81 -27.76 7.09
CA SER A 157 -13.60 -27.84 6.27
C SER A 157 -13.36 -26.55 5.50
N THR A 158 -14.42 -25.96 4.95
CA THR A 158 -14.45 -24.59 4.41
C THR A 158 -15.19 -23.68 5.38
N ARG A 159 -14.54 -22.63 5.88
CA ARG A 159 -15.12 -21.76 6.91
C ARG A 159 -14.69 -20.30 6.76
N VAL A 160 -15.49 -19.41 7.32
CA VAL A 160 -15.15 -17.98 7.42
C VAL A 160 -13.95 -17.81 8.34
N SER A 161 -12.92 -17.13 7.86
CA SER A 161 -11.84 -16.61 8.69
C SER A 161 -10.96 -15.64 7.90
N LEU A 162 -10.95 -14.35 8.27
CA LEU A 162 -10.08 -13.37 7.60
C LEU A 162 -8.60 -13.70 7.81
N LYS A 163 -8.22 -14.02 9.04
CA LYS A 163 -6.83 -14.32 9.38
C LYS A 163 -6.29 -15.50 8.56
N GLN A 164 -7.06 -16.59 8.48
CA GLN A 164 -6.62 -17.76 7.74
C GLN A 164 -6.68 -17.54 6.22
N ALA A 165 -7.70 -16.84 5.72
CA ALA A 165 -7.77 -16.47 4.30
C ALA A 165 -6.54 -15.66 3.85
N LEU A 166 -6.06 -14.72 4.66
CA LEU A 166 -4.84 -13.97 4.37
C LEU A 166 -3.59 -14.84 4.49
N ALA A 167 -3.52 -15.72 5.49
CA ALA A 167 -2.40 -16.65 5.66
C ALA A 167 -2.28 -17.66 4.50
N ASP A 168 -3.41 -18.17 3.99
CA ASP A 168 -3.47 -19.08 2.85
C ASP A 168 -2.95 -18.40 1.55
N GLN A 169 -2.91 -17.07 1.52
CA GLN A 169 -2.36 -16.24 0.44
C GLN A 169 -0.94 -15.74 0.74
N GLY A 170 -0.27 -16.31 1.76
CA GLY A 170 1.10 -15.95 2.14
C GLY A 170 1.22 -14.63 2.89
N ILE A 171 0.15 -14.15 3.54
CA ILE A 171 0.15 -12.94 4.35
C ILE A 171 -0.02 -13.33 5.82
N THR A 172 1.09 -13.30 6.56
CA THR A 172 1.12 -13.57 8.00
C THR A 172 1.57 -12.34 8.77
N GLY A 173 0.88 -12.01 9.86
CA GLY A 173 1.19 -10.86 10.68
C GLY A 173 2.44 -11.09 11.53
N GLU A 174 3.19 -10.02 11.78
CA GLU A 174 4.35 -10.02 12.66
C GLU A 174 4.00 -9.28 13.96
N GLY A 175 3.61 -10.05 14.98
CA GLY A 175 3.30 -9.51 16.31
C GLY A 175 1.96 -8.76 16.42
N ARG A 176 1.82 -7.91 17.43
CA ARG A 176 0.55 -7.21 17.77
C ARG A 176 0.32 -5.91 16.98
N SER A 177 1.35 -5.34 16.38
CA SER A 177 1.32 -4.01 15.75
C SER A 177 1.14 -4.05 14.22
N LEU A 178 1.51 -5.16 13.57
CA LEU A 178 1.37 -5.40 12.13
C LEU A 178 0.39 -6.55 11.93
N THR A 179 -0.89 -6.20 11.82
CA THR A 179 -1.93 -7.21 11.56
C THR A 179 -1.81 -7.73 10.12
N GLU A 180 -2.27 -8.95 9.89
CA GLU A 180 -2.36 -9.55 8.55
C GLU A 180 -3.11 -8.62 7.58
N ARG A 181 -4.17 -7.97 8.08
CA ARG A 181 -4.98 -7.02 7.32
C ARG A 181 -4.20 -5.75 6.96
N ASP A 182 -3.40 -5.19 7.87
CA ASP A 182 -2.58 -4.01 7.56
C ASP A 182 -1.57 -4.32 6.43
N LEU A 183 -0.91 -5.48 6.50
CA LEU A 183 0.01 -5.95 5.47
C LEU A 183 -0.69 -6.18 4.12
N TRP A 184 -1.88 -6.80 4.15
CA TRP A 184 -2.68 -7.01 2.95
C TRP A 184 -3.14 -5.71 2.31
N VAL A 185 -3.69 -4.76 3.08
CA VAL A 185 -4.09 -3.45 2.55
C VAL A 185 -2.89 -2.73 1.93
N GLN A 186 -1.71 -2.81 2.55
CA GLN A 186 -0.50 -2.22 1.99
C GLN A 186 -0.09 -2.87 0.66
N LYS A 187 -0.18 -4.20 0.54
CA LYS A 187 0.06 -4.90 -0.74
C LYS A 187 -0.93 -4.47 -1.83
N GLU A 188 -2.21 -4.29 -1.48
CA GLU A 188 -3.19 -3.79 -2.45
C GLU A 188 -2.93 -2.33 -2.85
N LYS A 189 -2.50 -1.47 -1.90
CA LYS A 189 -2.06 -0.10 -2.23
C LYS A 189 -0.85 -0.12 -3.19
N GLU A 190 0.08 -1.06 -3.01
CA GLU A 190 1.23 -1.22 -3.90
C GLU A 190 0.82 -1.67 -5.31
N ALA A 191 -0.08 -2.64 -5.43
CA ALA A 191 -0.64 -3.06 -6.72
C ALA A 191 -1.37 -1.91 -7.44
N LEU A 192 -2.14 -1.11 -6.69
CA LEU A 192 -2.79 0.09 -7.24
C LEU A 192 -1.76 1.14 -7.65
N ALA A 193 -0.67 1.31 -6.89
CA ALA A 193 0.41 2.23 -7.23
C ALA A 193 1.14 1.82 -8.52
N GLU A 194 1.31 0.53 -8.78
CA GLU A 194 1.88 0.03 -10.04
C GLU A 194 1.00 0.41 -11.23
N ILE A 195 -0.32 0.24 -11.12
CA ILE A 195 -1.26 0.66 -12.16
C ILE A 195 -1.22 2.18 -12.35
N MET A 196 -1.21 2.94 -11.26
CA MET A 196 -1.06 4.40 -11.31
C MET A 196 0.22 4.84 -12.07
N LEU A 197 1.32 4.12 -11.88
CA LEU A 197 2.61 4.42 -12.51
C LEU A 197 2.56 4.24 -14.03
N GLU A 198 1.84 3.24 -14.53
CA GLU A 198 1.61 3.05 -15.98
C GLU A 198 0.93 4.26 -16.62
N HIS A 199 0.13 4.99 -15.85
CA HIS A 199 -0.53 6.23 -16.24
C HIS A 199 0.27 7.50 -15.88
N GLY A 200 1.56 7.37 -15.50
CA GLY A 200 2.44 8.50 -15.18
C GLY A 200 2.14 9.16 -13.82
N ILE A 201 1.44 8.45 -12.92
CA ILE A 201 1.10 8.91 -11.58
C ILE A 201 1.96 8.19 -10.55
N GLU A 202 2.80 8.94 -9.87
CA GLU A 202 3.58 8.45 -8.74
C GLU A 202 2.72 8.46 -7.47
N TRP A 203 2.83 7.38 -6.68
CA TRP A 203 2.15 7.30 -5.40
C TRP A 203 2.79 8.22 -4.35
N GLU A 204 2.04 9.24 -3.94
CA GLU A 204 2.39 10.13 -2.84
C GLU A 204 2.04 9.48 -1.50
N GLN A 205 3.07 9.07 -0.76
CA GLN A 205 2.92 8.59 0.60
C GLN A 205 2.92 9.77 1.56
N LYS A 206 1.74 10.35 1.79
CA LYS A 206 1.54 11.25 2.94
C LYS A 206 1.77 10.40 4.19
N GLY A 207 2.65 10.85 5.08
CA GLY A 207 3.08 10.09 6.26
C GLY A 207 1.93 9.72 7.18
N GLU A 208 1.21 8.65 6.86
CA GLU A 208 0.24 8.00 7.73
C GLU A 208 1.03 7.36 8.87
N HIS A 209 0.59 7.63 10.10
CA HIS A 209 1.23 7.25 11.36
C HIS A 209 1.30 5.72 11.61
N LYS A 210 1.98 4.97 10.75
CA LYS A 210 2.55 3.67 11.07
C LYS A 210 3.90 3.60 10.33
N GLU A 211 5.00 3.77 11.07
CA GLU A 211 6.33 3.41 10.60
C GLU A 211 6.31 1.91 10.26
N HIS A 212 5.90 1.53 9.05
CA HIS A 212 5.97 0.15 8.57
C HIS A 212 7.43 -0.17 8.24
N LEU A 213 8.24 -0.36 9.30
CA LEU A 213 9.64 -0.78 9.17
C LEU A 213 9.77 -2.04 8.30
N SER A 214 8.80 -2.96 8.32
CA SER A 214 8.87 -4.22 7.58
C SER A 214 8.84 -4.07 6.05
N VAL A 215 8.19 -3.04 5.49
CA VAL A 215 8.20 -2.80 4.03
C VAL A 215 9.53 -2.17 3.61
N LEU A 216 10.10 -1.30 4.45
CA LEU A 216 11.45 -0.80 4.26
C LEU A 216 12.50 -1.90 4.43
N GLU A 217 12.29 -2.85 5.34
CA GLU A 217 13.13 -4.02 5.53
C GLU A 217 12.99 -5.02 4.38
N PHE A 218 11.77 -5.30 3.89
CA PHE A 218 11.55 -6.11 2.69
C PHE A 218 12.19 -5.49 1.44
N LYS A 219 12.01 -4.16 1.25
CA LYS A 219 12.71 -3.43 0.17
C LYS A 219 14.23 -3.40 0.37
N ARG A 220 14.72 -3.44 1.61
CA ARG A 220 16.15 -3.50 1.94
C ARG A 220 16.72 -4.90 1.67
N GLU A 221 15.98 -5.95 2.01
CA GLU A 221 16.39 -7.34 1.79
C GLU A 221 16.35 -7.67 0.29
N LYS A 222 15.29 -7.27 -0.43
CA LYS A 222 15.22 -7.44 -1.88
C LYS A 222 16.35 -6.69 -2.61
N ARG A 223 16.67 -5.46 -2.19
CA ARG A 223 17.82 -4.72 -2.73
C ARG A 223 19.16 -5.35 -2.38
N LYS A 224 19.27 -6.05 -1.25
CA LYS A 224 20.47 -6.77 -0.84
C LYS A 224 20.65 -8.07 -1.62
N GLU A 225 19.56 -8.76 -1.96
CA GLU A 225 19.54 -9.89 -2.88
C GLU A 225 19.95 -9.46 -4.31
N GLU A 226 19.35 -8.38 -4.83
CA GLU A 226 19.73 -7.82 -6.15
C GLU A 226 21.21 -7.39 -6.20
N LEU A 227 21.75 -6.82 -5.11
CA LEU A 227 23.17 -6.49 -5.00
C LEU A 227 24.08 -7.73 -4.97
N ALA A 228 23.66 -8.80 -4.30
CA ALA A 228 24.41 -10.05 -4.24
C ALA A 228 24.46 -10.78 -5.60
N GLU A 229 23.37 -10.76 -6.36
CA GLU A 229 23.32 -11.29 -7.74
C GLU A 229 24.24 -10.50 -8.68
N LEU A 230 24.28 -9.18 -8.53
CA LEU A 230 25.20 -8.30 -9.26
C LEU A 230 26.67 -8.58 -8.90
N GLU A 231 26.99 -8.81 -7.62
CA GLU A 231 28.34 -9.18 -7.18
C GLU A 231 28.79 -10.54 -7.75
N GLN A 232 27.93 -11.57 -7.74
CA GLN A 232 28.24 -12.87 -8.38
C GLN A 232 28.45 -12.73 -9.90
N SER A 233 27.66 -11.88 -10.55
CA SER A 233 27.80 -11.62 -11.99
C SER A 233 29.15 -10.96 -12.31
N ILE A 234 29.59 -10.02 -11.47
CA ILE A 234 30.91 -9.37 -11.59
C ILE A 234 32.04 -10.39 -11.37
N GLU A 235 31.91 -11.28 -10.39
CA GLU A 235 32.92 -12.31 -10.09
C GLU A 235 33.07 -13.32 -11.24
N ARG A 236 31.96 -13.73 -11.87
CA ARG A 236 31.97 -14.60 -13.06
C ARG A 236 32.69 -13.95 -14.24
N VAL A 237 32.47 -12.65 -14.48
CA VAL A 237 33.18 -11.91 -15.54
C VAL A 237 34.68 -11.83 -15.24
N GLN A 238 35.08 -11.64 -13.97
CA GLN A 238 36.50 -11.63 -13.60
C GLN A 238 37.18 -13.00 -13.77
N GLN A 239 36.50 -14.10 -13.44
CA GLN A 239 37.05 -15.45 -13.66
C GLN A 239 37.24 -15.79 -15.15
N GLN A 240 36.33 -15.36 -16.02
CA GLN A 240 36.50 -15.49 -17.47
C GLN A 240 37.73 -14.72 -17.98
N GLN A 241 38.05 -13.58 -17.37
CA GLN A 241 39.23 -12.78 -17.70
C GLN A 241 40.55 -13.51 -17.38
N VAL A 242 40.59 -14.32 -16.31
CA VAL A 242 41.77 -15.14 -15.93
C VAL A 242 41.99 -16.31 -16.89
N SER A 243 40.92 -16.91 -17.42
CA SER A 243 41.03 -18.04 -18.38
C SER A 243 41.63 -17.68 -19.75
N ILE A 244 41.73 -16.38 -20.04
CA ILE A 244 42.36 -15.89 -21.28
C ILE A 244 43.90 -15.83 -21.12
N GLN A 245 44.44 -15.69 -19.90
CA GLN A 245 45.90 -15.74 -19.66
C GLN A 245 46.50 -17.13 -19.91
N THR A 246 45.73 -18.21 -19.77
CA THR A 246 46.22 -19.57 -20.07
C THR A 246 46.40 -19.84 -21.57
N VAL A 247 45.91 -18.97 -22.45
CA VAL A 247 46.12 -19.07 -23.91
C VAL A 247 47.50 -18.50 -24.33
N GLU A 248 48.17 -17.72 -23.48
CA GLU A 248 49.54 -17.21 -23.74
C GLU A 248 50.63 -18.29 -23.63
N GLN A 249 50.31 -19.52 -23.18
CA GLN A 249 51.29 -20.61 -23.01
C GLN A 249 51.49 -21.51 -24.25
N ILE A 250 50.98 -21.14 -25.43
CA ILE A 250 51.19 -21.91 -26.65
C ILE A 250 52.63 -21.71 -27.15
N GLU A 251 53.51 -22.69 -26.89
CA GLU A 251 54.90 -22.68 -27.33
C GLU A 251 55.04 -22.87 -28.85
N ALA A 252 55.68 -21.91 -29.52
CA ALA A 252 56.14 -22.03 -30.90
C ALA A 252 57.41 -22.89 -30.97
N LYS A 253 57.40 -23.99 -31.75
CA LYS A 253 58.59 -24.82 -32.01
C LYS A 253 59.32 -24.36 -33.29
N PRO A 254 60.61 -24.02 -33.22
CA PRO A 254 61.38 -23.61 -34.41
C PRO A 254 61.76 -24.79 -35.30
N LEU A 255 61.79 -24.57 -36.61
CA LEU A 255 62.31 -25.53 -37.59
C LEU A 255 63.85 -25.46 -37.67
N PRO A 256 64.57 -26.58 -37.85
CA PRO A 256 66.02 -26.54 -37.98
C PRO A 256 66.41 -25.83 -39.29
N LEU A 257 67.39 -24.91 -39.18
CA LEU A 257 68.15 -24.26 -40.26
C LEU A 257 67.51 -23.08 -41.04
N THR A 258 66.43 -22.45 -40.56
CA THR A 258 66.10 -21.07 -40.96
C THR A 258 65.53 -20.27 -39.77
N SER A 259 65.64 -18.94 -39.79
CA SER A 259 65.06 -18.03 -38.77
C SER A 259 63.53 -17.91 -38.84
N LYS A 260 62.83 -18.85 -39.49
CA LYS A 260 61.39 -18.83 -39.71
C LYS A 260 60.72 -19.97 -38.92
N VAL A 261 59.59 -19.64 -38.29
CA VAL A 261 58.68 -20.59 -37.65
C VAL A 261 57.59 -20.93 -38.66
N ALA A 262 57.29 -22.22 -38.87
CA ALA A 262 56.11 -22.62 -39.62
C ALA A 262 54.92 -22.70 -38.65
N VAL A 263 53.90 -21.90 -38.93
CA VAL A 263 52.60 -21.95 -38.26
C VAL A 263 51.60 -22.35 -39.32
N ASP A 264 50.73 -23.32 -39.03
CA ASP A 264 49.74 -23.79 -39.97
C ASP A 264 48.83 -22.62 -40.42
N ARG A 265 48.34 -22.62 -41.66
CA ARG A 265 47.58 -21.48 -42.21
C ARG A 265 46.30 -21.24 -41.41
N GLU A 266 45.72 -22.33 -40.90
CA GLU A 266 44.53 -22.35 -40.06
C GLU A 266 44.83 -21.78 -38.66
N ASP A 267 45.99 -22.13 -38.08
CA ASP A 267 46.45 -21.59 -36.79
C ASP A 267 46.74 -20.09 -36.86
N CYS A 268 47.30 -19.62 -37.98
CA CYS A 268 47.55 -18.20 -38.19
C CYS A 268 46.23 -17.39 -38.32
N GLN A 269 45.21 -17.96 -38.97
CA GLN A 269 43.87 -17.36 -39.04
C GLN A 269 43.15 -17.39 -37.69
N ASN A 270 43.30 -18.45 -36.92
CA ASN A 270 42.77 -18.56 -35.57
C ASN A 270 43.43 -17.54 -34.63
N LEU A 271 44.75 -17.32 -34.73
CA LEU A 271 45.49 -16.30 -33.99
C LEU A 271 45.06 -14.89 -34.33
N VAL A 272 44.87 -14.57 -35.62
CA VAL A 272 44.39 -13.25 -36.05
C VAL A 272 42.96 -13.01 -35.56
N THR A 273 42.11 -14.03 -35.62
CA THR A 273 40.73 -13.94 -35.11
C THR A 273 40.69 -13.78 -33.59
N ALA A 274 41.56 -14.49 -32.86
CA ALA A 274 41.72 -14.37 -31.42
C ALA A 274 42.26 -12.98 -31.03
N ALA A 275 43.26 -12.46 -31.74
CA ALA A 275 43.80 -11.12 -31.52
C ALA A 275 42.77 -10.02 -31.80
N GLN A 276 41.97 -10.15 -32.87
CA GLN A 276 40.88 -9.21 -33.17
C GLN A 276 39.79 -9.25 -32.08
N LYS A 277 39.40 -10.45 -31.61
CA LYS A 277 38.46 -10.60 -30.50
C LYS A 277 39.01 -10.01 -29.20
N TYR A 278 40.30 -10.23 -28.91
CA TYR A 278 40.98 -9.68 -27.74
C TYR A 278 41.00 -8.15 -27.74
N VAL A 279 41.32 -7.50 -28.87
CA VAL A 279 41.32 -6.03 -28.99
C VAL A 279 39.91 -5.44 -28.80
N VAL A 280 38.87 -6.12 -29.29
CA VAL A 280 37.48 -5.70 -29.07
C VAL A 280 37.09 -5.88 -27.59
N GLN A 281 37.51 -6.99 -26.98
CA GLN A 281 37.27 -7.30 -25.59
C GLN A 281 37.98 -6.32 -24.65
N GLU A 282 39.25 -5.98 -24.89
CA GLU A 282 40.02 -5.00 -24.11
C GLU A 282 39.38 -3.61 -24.17
N LYS A 283 38.88 -3.20 -25.35
CA LYS A 283 38.12 -1.96 -25.51
C LYS A 283 36.79 -1.97 -24.75
N GLN A 284 36.10 -3.11 -24.71
CA GLN A 284 34.87 -3.28 -23.92
C GLN A 284 35.17 -3.29 -22.42
N GLU A 285 36.22 -3.97 -21.98
CA GLU A 285 36.69 -4.01 -20.59
C GLU A 285 37.13 -2.64 -20.09
N GLY A 286 37.78 -1.83 -20.93
CA GLY A 286 38.10 -0.43 -20.61
C GLY A 286 36.84 0.41 -20.34
N LYS A 287 35.79 0.24 -21.15
CA LYS A 287 34.48 0.89 -20.94
C LYS A 287 33.80 0.38 -19.66
N LEU A 288 33.81 -0.93 -19.43
CA LEU A 288 33.28 -1.57 -18.22
C LEU A 288 34.00 -1.10 -16.95
N LYS A 289 35.33 -1.01 -16.97
CA LYS A 289 36.13 -0.47 -15.84
C LYS A 289 35.78 1.00 -15.55
N LYS A 290 35.53 1.80 -16.57
CA LYS A 290 35.10 3.19 -16.41
C LYS A 290 33.70 3.29 -15.80
N LEU A 291 32.74 2.52 -16.31
CA LEU A 291 31.39 2.44 -15.77
C LEU A 291 31.38 1.92 -14.32
N LEU A 292 32.21 0.93 -14.00
CA LEU A 292 32.33 0.38 -12.65
C LEU A 292 32.93 1.41 -11.68
N LYS A 293 33.88 2.22 -12.12
CA LYS A 293 34.42 3.34 -11.32
C LYS A 293 33.36 4.43 -11.08
N GLU A 294 32.57 4.75 -12.08
CA GLU A 294 31.45 5.71 -11.97
C GLU A 294 30.38 5.18 -11.02
N ALA A 295 29.97 3.91 -11.16
CA ALA A 295 29.01 3.26 -10.27
C ALA A 295 29.50 3.23 -8.81
N LYS A 296 30.77 2.88 -8.56
CA LYS A 296 31.37 2.91 -7.22
C LYS A 296 31.35 4.32 -6.62
N LYS A 297 31.60 5.36 -7.43
CA LYS A 297 31.50 6.75 -6.98
C LYS A 297 30.06 7.10 -6.60
N THR A 298 29.08 6.78 -7.45
CA THR A 298 27.67 7.02 -7.17
C THR A 298 27.18 6.30 -5.91
N ILE A 299 27.60 5.05 -5.71
CA ILE A 299 27.27 4.28 -4.49
C ILE A 299 27.85 4.96 -3.24
N SER A 300 29.08 5.45 -3.31
CA SER A 300 29.71 6.19 -2.21
C SER A 300 28.94 7.48 -1.90
N ASP A 301 28.58 8.25 -2.92
CA ASP A 301 27.83 9.51 -2.76
C ASP A 301 26.44 9.27 -2.16
N LEU A 302 25.74 8.22 -2.61
CA LEU A 302 24.45 7.81 -2.05
C LEU A 302 24.58 7.35 -0.59
N LYS A 303 25.63 6.61 -0.25
CA LYS A 303 25.88 6.16 1.13
C LYS A 303 26.10 7.35 2.08
N ALA A 304 26.86 8.34 1.65
CA ALA A 304 27.05 9.58 2.41
C ALA A 304 25.73 10.34 2.61
N LYS A 305 24.90 10.41 1.56
CA LYS A 305 23.59 11.09 1.63
C LYS A 305 22.61 10.38 2.56
N ILE A 306 22.60 9.04 2.56
CA ILE A 306 21.80 8.24 3.50
C ILE A 306 22.24 8.50 4.94
N GLN A 307 23.54 8.58 5.21
CA GLN A 307 24.03 8.89 6.55
C GLN A 307 23.59 10.29 7.02
N SER A 308 23.67 11.31 6.16
CA SER A 308 23.18 12.67 6.45
C SER A 308 21.69 12.67 6.77
N LEU A 309 20.86 12.08 5.91
CA LEU A 309 19.41 12.02 6.10
C LEU A 309 19.02 11.24 7.35
N THR A 310 19.77 10.19 7.71
CA THR A 310 19.54 9.43 8.94
C THR A 310 19.82 10.28 10.18
N ALA A 311 20.88 11.09 10.16
CA ALA A 311 21.19 12.00 11.24
C ALA A 311 20.12 13.10 11.38
N GLU A 312 19.70 13.71 10.27
CA GLU A 312 18.63 14.71 10.25
C GLU A 312 17.30 14.14 10.78
N LEU A 313 16.91 12.94 10.34
CA LEU A 313 15.71 12.27 10.86
C LEU A 313 15.76 12.03 12.37
N SER A 314 16.93 11.63 12.89
CA SER A 314 17.10 11.44 14.33
C SER A 314 16.94 12.74 15.12
N ALA A 315 17.45 13.86 14.60
CA ALA A 315 17.32 15.18 15.22
C ALA A 315 15.85 15.65 15.22
N VAL A 316 15.15 15.53 14.09
CA VAL A 316 13.74 15.91 13.97
C VAL A 316 12.85 15.05 14.88
N LYS A 317 13.15 13.75 15.03
CA LYS A 317 12.42 12.85 15.94
C LYS A 317 12.60 13.28 17.40
N ALA A 318 13.79 13.75 17.79
CA ALA A 318 14.05 14.29 19.13
C ALA A 318 13.28 15.60 19.37
N GLU A 319 13.28 16.53 18.42
CA GLU A 319 12.49 17.78 18.52
C GLU A 319 10.99 17.50 18.64
N LEU A 320 10.46 16.58 17.83
CA LEU A 320 9.04 16.20 17.88
C LEU A 320 8.65 15.62 19.26
N ALA A 321 9.53 14.82 19.86
CA ALA A 321 9.30 14.27 21.20
C ALA A 321 9.24 15.38 22.27
N GLN A 322 10.08 16.41 22.16
CA GLN A 322 10.02 17.58 23.03
C GLN A 322 8.73 18.37 22.85
N TYR A 323 8.31 18.63 21.61
CA TYR A 323 7.03 19.31 21.32
C TYR A 323 5.82 18.54 21.87
N LYS A 324 5.79 17.21 21.73
CA LYS A 324 4.73 16.37 22.29
C LYS A 324 4.70 16.42 23.82
N SER A 325 5.86 16.45 24.47
CA SER A 325 5.97 16.59 25.93
C SER A 325 5.41 17.95 26.42
N VAL A 326 5.73 19.04 25.73
CA VAL A 326 5.18 20.37 26.05
C VAL A 326 3.67 20.42 25.81
N ARG A 327 3.19 19.90 24.68
CA ARG A 327 1.75 19.85 24.36
C ARG A 327 0.96 18.99 25.36
N GLY A 328 1.52 17.87 25.83
CA GLY A 328 0.90 17.03 26.85
C GLY A 328 0.82 17.68 28.24
N LYS A 329 1.71 18.64 28.54
CA LYS A 329 1.67 19.44 29.79
C LYS A 329 0.67 20.59 29.72
N LEU A 330 0.31 21.05 28.52
CA LEU A 330 -0.74 22.04 28.30
C LEU A 330 -2.12 21.36 28.45
N ARG A 331 -2.77 21.57 29.60
CA ARG A 331 -4.16 21.17 29.88
C ARG A 331 -5.15 22.02 29.07
N THR A 332 -5.06 21.91 27.75
CA THR A 332 -5.88 22.67 26.80
C THR A 332 -7.37 22.41 26.97
N ALA A 333 -7.75 21.15 27.22
CA ALA A 333 -9.14 20.78 27.52
C ALA A 333 -9.67 21.44 28.81
N ASP A 334 -8.88 21.45 29.89
CA ASP A 334 -9.28 22.12 31.14
C ASP A 334 -9.45 23.63 30.93
N LEU A 335 -8.55 24.24 30.15
CA LEU A 335 -8.62 25.67 29.81
C LEU A 335 -9.82 26.00 28.91
N GLU A 336 -10.14 25.15 27.94
CA GLU A 336 -11.32 25.30 27.07
C GLU A 336 -12.62 25.16 27.87
N GLN A 337 -12.70 24.14 28.73
CA GLN A 337 -13.85 23.92 29.60
C GLN A 337 -14.07 25.09 30.56
N GLU A 338 -13.02 25.62 31.17
CA GLU A 338 -13.13 26.80 32.04
C GLU A 338 -13.52 28.05 31.24
N ASN A 339 -13.03 28.21 30.00
CA ASN A 339 -13.43 29.32 29.13
C ASN A 339 -14.93 29.26 28.79
N ASP A 340 -15.44 28.08 28.42
CA ASP A 340 -16.85 27.88 28.10
C ASP A 340 -17.75 28.09 29.31
N ARG A 341 -17.29 27.66 30.49
CA ARG A 341 -17.97 27.91 31.76
C ARG A 341 -18.04 29.41 32.08
N LEU A 342 -16.94 30.14 31.89
CA LEU A 342 -16.89 31.59 32.10
C LEU A 342 -17.78 32.33 31.10
N ARG A 343 -17.75 31.95 29.81
CA ARG A 343 -18.62 32.51 28.76
C ARG A 343 -20.09 32.28 29.09
N SER A 344 -20.46 31.09 29.54
CA SER A 344 -21.83 30.76 29.91
C SER A 344 -22.30 31.61 31.10
N ARG A 345 -21.46 31.76 32.15
CA ARG A 345 -21.77 32.64 33.29
C ARG A 345 -21.92 34.09 32.86
N LEU A 346 -21.05 34.59 31.98
CA LEU A 346 -21.14 35.94 31.44
C LEU A 346 -22.48 36.14 30.73
N ARG A 347 -22.89 35.24 29.83
CA ARG A 347 -24.21 35.34 29.17
C ARG A 347 -25.36 35.40 30.17
N THR A 348 -25.32 34.58 31.22
CA THR A 348 -26.36 34.62 32.27
C THR A 348 -26.39 35.97 32.99
N TYR A 349 -25.23 36.53 33.34
CA TYR A 349 -25.17 37.85 33.95
C TYR A 349 -25.66 38.94 33.01
N GLU A 350 -25.28 38.88 31.73
CA GLU A 350 -25.75 39.82 30.70
C GLU A 350 -27.27 39.74 30.48
N ASP A 351 -27.85 38.55 30.53
CA ASP A 351 -29.31 38.36 30.44
C ASP A 351 -30.02 38.93 31.68
N VAL A 352 -29.51 38.68 32.89
CA VAL A 352 -30.06 39.26 34.13
C VAL A 352 -29.98 40.80 34.10
N ILE A 353 -28.86 41.37 33.68
CA ILE A 353 -28.68 42.82 33.52
C ILE A 353 -29.68 43.37 32.49
N SER A 354 -29.89 42.65 31.38
CA SER A 354 -30.85 43.03 30.33
C SER A 354 -32.28 43.03 30.83
N ARG A 355 -32.73 41.95 31.48
CA ARG A 355 -34.10 41.82 31.99
C ARG A 355 -34.46 42.89 33.03
N ASN A 356 -33.48 43.34 33.80
CA ASN A 356 -33.67 44.36 34.85
C ASN A 356 -33.33 45.79 34.38
N ASN A 357 -33.02 46.00 33.09
CA ASN A 357 -32.63 47.31 32.53
C ASN A 357 -31.42 47.97 33.24
N LEU A 358 -30.52 47.18 33.82
CA LEU A 358 -29.39 47.65 34.63
C LEU A 358 -28.16 48.05 33.80
N TRP A 359 -28.24 47.98 32.47
CA TRP A 359 -27.12 48.26 31.57
C TRP A 359 -26.50 49.64 31.74
N HIS A 360 -27.28 50.63 32.20
CA HIS A 360 -26.80 51.98 32.45
C HIS A 360 -25.69 52.04 33.51
N PHE A 361 -25.63 51.08 34.44
CA PHE A 361 -24.54 50.93 35.40
C PHE A 361 -23.24 50.34 34.80
N PHE A 362 -23.30 49.75 33.60
CA PHE A 362 -22.19 49.05 32.95
C PHE A 362 -21.72 49.72 31.64
N ASN A 363 -22.14 50.96 31.39
CA ASN A 363 -21.92 51.70 30.14
C ASN A 363 -20.45 51.86 29.71
N GLY A 364 -19.47 51.74 30.63
CA GLY A 364 -18.05 51.78 30.30
C GLY A 364 -17.49 50.49 29.64
N SER A 365 -18.17 49.34 29.81
CA SER A 365 -17.64 48.03 29.45
C SER A 365 -18.21 47.47 28.13
N ARG A 366 -19.33 48.03 27.66
CA ARG A 366 -20.09 47.52 26.50
C ARG A 366 -19.37 47.73 25.17
N GLY A 367 -18.49 48.72 25.07
CA GLY A 367 -17.76 49.07 23.84
C GLY A 367 -16.61 48.13 23.49
N LYS A 368 -16.10 47.30 24.43
CA LYS A 368 -14.92 46.45 24.18
C LYS A 368 -15.24 45.02 23.75
N ASN A 369 -16.40 44.47 24.12
CA ASN A 369 -16.73 43.06 23.83
C ASN A 369 -17.37 42.82 22.45
N ARG A 370 -18.02 43.81 21.84
CA ARG A 370 -18.64 43.65 20.52
C ARG A 370 -17.65 43.35 19.38
N ASN A 371 -16.37 43.70 19.55
CA ASN A 371 -15.34 43.52 18.51
C ASN A 371 -14.67 42.14 18.49
N ARG A 372 -15.01 41.20 19.40
CA ARG A 372 -14.33 39.89 19.45
C ARG A 372 -15.11 38.72 18.86
N ASP A 373 -16.43 38.81 18.77
CA ASP A 373 -17.25 37.69 18.26
C ASP A 373 -17.44 37.70 16.72
N GLY A 374 -16.97 38.76 16.03
CA GLY A 374 -17.03 38.87 14.57
C GLY A 374 -15.77 38.40 13.81
N ALA A 375 -14.78 37.84 14.52
CA ALA A 375 -13.54 37.36 13.93
C ALA A 375 -13.29 35.90 14.33
N ARG A 376 -14.15 35.00 13.86
CA ARG A 376 -13.85 33.57 13.73
C ARG A 376 -14.54 33.02 12.50
#